data_AF-A0A530AF45-F1
#
_entry.id   AF-A0A530AF45-F1
#
_cell.length_a   1.000
_cell.length_b   1.000
_cell.length_c   1.000
_cell.angle_alpha   90.00
_cell.angle_beta   90.00
_cell.angle_gamma   90.00
#
_symmetry.space_group_name_H-M   'P 1'
#
loop_
_entity.id
_entity.type
_entity.pdbx_description
1 polymer ?
#
loop_
_entity_poly.entity_id
_entity_poly.type
_entity_poly.pdbx_seq_one_letter_code
_entity_poly.pdbx_strand_id
1 'polypeptide(L)'
;WFGFGYFLAGLWWIGQALLVEADSFAWALPFAVVGIPFALAFFYGFATVVARVLWSSDIGRIAALAFGFGLAEWLRDFLFTGFPWNAVGYAAMPVPLLMQSVSVTGMIGMNALAVF
;
A
#
# COMPACT_ATOMS: atom_id res chain seq x y z
N TRP A 1 11.58 -5.60 -2.58
CA TRP A 1 11.36 -5.19 -3.98
C TRP A 1 9.90 -5.00 -4.34
N PHE A 2 9.00 -5.96 -4.05
CA PHE A 2 7.57 -5.88 -4.41
C PHE A 2 6.90 -4.55 -4.08
N GLY A 3 6.91 -4.12 -2.80
CA GLY A 3 6.25 -2.86 -2.39
C GLY A 3 6.78 -1.64 -3.13
N PHE A 4 8.09 -1.55 -3.36
CA PHE A 4 8.69 -0.46 -4.13
C PHE A 4 8.18 -0.44 -5.58
N GLY A 5 8.17 -1.58 -6.27
CA GLY A 5 7.65 -1.68 -7.63
C GLY A 5 6.15 -1.33 -7.70
N TYR A 6 5.36 -1.81 -6.74
CA TYR A 6 3.93 -1.53 -6.64
C TYR A 6 3.64 -0.03 -6.52
N PHE A 7 4.32 0.66 -5.60
CA PHE A 7 4.13 2.10 -5.42
C PHE A 7 4.77 2.92 -6.54
N LEU A 8 5.91 2.51 -7.09
CA LEU A 8 6.57 3.21 -8.18
C LEU A 8 5.68 3.22 -9.43
N ALA A 9 5.13 2.06 -9.81
CA ALA A 9 4.22 1.93 -10.93
C ALA A 9 2.82 2.54 -10.65
N GLY A 10 2.37 2.58 -9.39
CA GLY A 10 1.07 3.13 -9.03
C GLY A 10 1.05 4.64 -8.77
N LEU A 11 2.20 5.24 -8.47
CA LEU A 11 2.31 6.64 -8.01
C LEU A 11 3.24 7.51 -8.87
N TRP A 12 3.72 7.01 -10.01
CA TRP A 12 4.55 7.80 -10.93
C TRP A 12 3.92 9.14 -11.33
N TRP A 13 2.58 9.18 -11.36
CA TRP A 13 1.81 10.37 -11.72
C TRP A 13 1.98 11.53 -10.73
N ILE A 14 2.43 11.29 -9.49
CA ILE A 14 2.72 12.37 -8.51
C ILE A 14 3.73 13.36 -9.08
N GLY A 15 4.68 12.88 -9.92
CA GLY A 15 5.65 13.75 -10.57
C GLY A 15 5.01 14.85 -11.44
N GLN A 16 3.82 14.63 -11.99
CA GLN A 16 3.12 15.63 -12.80
C GLN A 16 2.77 16.89 -12.02
N ALA A 17 2.53 16.78 -10.71
CA ALA A 17 2.25 17.95 -9.86
C ALA A 17 3.44 18.93 -9.82
N LEU A 18 4.67 18.42 -9.90
CA LEU A 18 5.88 19.26 -9.89
C LEU A 18 6.15 19.93 -11.24
N LEU A 19 5.57 19.40 -12.32
CA LEU A 19 5.74 19.96 -13.67
C LEU A 19 4.81 21.14 -13.95
N VAL A 20 3.82 21.40 -13.08
CA VAL A 20 2.96 22.59 -13.17
C VAL A 20 3.78 23.88 -12.99
N GLU A 21 4.73 23.87 -12.05
CA GLU A 21 5.69 24.95 -11.80
C GLU A 21 7.13 24.43 -11.97
N ALA A 22 7.40 23.87 -13.15
CA ALA A 22 8.64 23.17 -13.44
C ALA A 22 9.90 24.03 -13.20
N ASP A 23 9.85 25.33 -13.49
CA ASP A 23 10.97 26.26 -13.29
C ASP A 23 11.48 26.26 -11.85
N SER A 24 10.57 26.06 -10.88
CA SER A 24 10.88 26.04 -9.45
C SER A 24 11.12 24.62 -8.93
N PHE A 25 10.43 23.61 -9.47
CA PHE A 25 10.31 22.29 -8.81
C PHE A 25 10.74 21.07 -9.64
N ALA A 26 11.17 21.24 -10.89
CA ALA A 26 11.59 20.10 -11.73
C ALA A 26 12.73 19.27 -11.11
N TRP A 27 13.62 19.90 -10.33
CA TRP A 27 14.71 19.21 -9.63
C TRP A 27 14.20 18.20 -8.58
N ALA A 28 13.00 18.39 -8.04
CA ALA A 28 12.40 17.53 -7.03
C ALA A 28 11.72 16.27 -7.62
N LEU A 29 11.62 16.19 -8.96
CA LEU A 29 10.95 15.11 -9.67
C LEU A 29 11.44 13.70 -9.28
N PRO A 30 12.75 13.42 -9.18
CA PRO A 30 13.23 12.09 -8.77
C PRO A 30 12.78 11.72 -7.34
N PHE A 31 12.70 12.70 -6.43
CA PHE A 31 12.27 12.45 -5.06
C PHE A 31 10.76 12.18 -4.97
N ALA A 32 9.96 12.88 -5.75
CA ALA A 32 8.52 12.60 -5.83
C ALA A 32 8.23 11.23 -6.46
N VAL A 33 8.89 10.91 -7.58
CA VAL A 33 8.60 9.67 -8.33
C VAL A 33 9.25 8.45 -7.70
N VAL A 34 10.45 8.56 -7.13
CA VAL A 34 11.19 7.41 -6.57
C VAL A 34 11.21 7.43 -5.04
N GLY A 35 11.43 8.60 -4.44
CA GLY A 35 11.56 8.74 -2.99
C GLY A 35 10.29 8.41 -2.22
N ILE A 36 9.13 8.90 -2.68
CA ILE A 36 7.83 8.58 -2.05
C ILE A 36 7.55 7.07 -2.13
N PRO A 37 7.58 6.40 -3.31
CA PRO A 37 7.43 4.95 -3.37
C PRO A 37 8.44 4.16 -2.53
N PHE A 38 9.69 4.62 -2.45
CA PHE A 38 10.70 3.99 -1.61
C PHE A 38 10.35 4.05 -0.13
N ALA A 39 9.91 5.20 0.37
CA ALA A 39 9.45 5.35 1.75
C ALA A 39 8.22 4.46 2.03
N LEU A 40 7.25 4.44 1.12
CA LEU A 40 6.05 3.62 1.26
C LEU A 40 6.34 2.11 1.22
N ALA A 41 7.37 1.70 0.47
CA ALA A 41 7.77 0.30 0.40
C ALA A 41 8.16 -0.30 1.76
N PHE A 42 8.60 0.51 2.72
CA PHE A 42 8.89 0.05 4.08
C PHE A 42 7.65 -0.48 4.81
N PHE A 43 6.45 0.04 4.53
CA PHE A 43 5.22 -0.51 5.10
C PHE A 43 4.98 -1.94 4.62
N TYR A 44 5.17 -2.22 3.32
CA TYR A 44 5.02 -3.59 2.79
C TYR A 44 6.19 -4.49 3.20
N GLY A 45 7.40 -3.93 3.36
CA GLY A 45 8.52 -4.63 4.00
C GLY A 45 8.15 -5.06 5.43
N PHE A 46 7.61 -4.13 6.23
CA PHE A 46 7.12 -4.39 7.57
C PHE A 46 6.02 -5.47 7.60
N ALA A 47 5.04 -5.40 6.68
CA ALA A 47 4.01 -6.44 6.53
C ALA A 47 4.62 -7.84 6.38
N THR A 48 5.64 -7.98 5.51
CA THR A 48 6.32 -9.27 5.32
C THR A 48 7.15 -9.71 6.52
N VAL A 49 7.72 -8.79 7.29
CA VAL A 49 8.41 -9.10 8.56
C VAL A 49 7.42 -9.62 9.59
N VAL A 50 6.28 -8.94 9.76
CA VAL A 50 5.19 -9.38 10.66
C VAL A 50 4.71 -10.77 10.27
N ALA A 51 4.42 -10.98 8.98
CA ALA A 51 4.00 -12.28 8.48
C ALA A 51 5.07 -13.36 8.71
N ARG A 52 6.37 -13.03 8.57
CA ARG A 52 7.48 -13.97 8.78
C ARG A 52 7.63 -14.39 10.24
N VAL A 53 7.37 -13.49 11.18
CA VAL A 53 7.39 -13.77 12.63
C VAL A 53 6.24 -14.71 13.01
N LEU A 54 5.07 -14.53 12.40
CA LEU A 54 3.87 -15.34 12.64
C LEU A 54 3.77 -16.57 11.71
N TRP A 55 4.83 -16.88 10.97
CA TRP A 55 4.77 -17.82 9.86
C TRP A 55 4.50 -19.26 10.32
N SER A 56 3.61 -19.96 9.60
CA SER A 56 3.37 -21.39 9.74
C SER A 56 3.65 -22.15 8.44
N SER A 57 3.88 -23.46 8.52
CA SER A 57 4.08 -24.31 7.33
C SER A 57 2.76 -24.69 6.64
N ASP A 58 1.64 -24.51 7.31
CA ASP A 58 0.28 -24.78 6.85
C ASP A 58 -0.39 -23.56 6.20
N ILE A 59 -1.73 -23.60 6.05
CA ILE A 59 -2.54 -22.54 5.45
C ILE A 59 -2.53 -21.24 6.29
N GLY A 60 -2.19 -21.31 7.58
CA GLY A 60 -2.08 -20.16 8.49
C GLY A 60 -1.11 -19.08 8.02
N ARG A 61 -0.14 -19.40 7.16
CA ARG A 61 0.71 -18.39 6.50
C ARG A 61 -0.07 -17.34 5.71
N ILE A 62 -1.22 -17.71 5.15
CA ILE A 62 -2.09 -16.79 4.41
C ILE A 62 -2.71 -15.78 5.39
N ALA A 63 -3.21 -16.27 6.53
CA ALA A 63 -3.71 -15.40 7.60
C ALA A 63 -2.60 -14.49 8.17
N ALA A 64 -1.37 -15.00 8.31
CA ALA A 64 -0.22 -14.20 8.74
C ALA A 64 0.12 -13.08 7.76
N LEU A 65 0.07 -13.35 6.44
CA LEU A 65 0.23 -12.34 5.40
C LEU A 65 -0.91 -11.31 5.43
N ALA A 66 -2.16 -11.76 5.49
CA ALA A 66 -3.33 -10.90 5.56
C ALA A 66 -3.28 -9.96 6.77
N PHE A 67 -2.90 -10.48 7.93
CA PHE A 67 -2.70 -9.67 9.13
C PHE A 67 -1.56 -8.66 8.97
N GLY A 68 -0.40 -9.09 8.44
CA GLY A 68 0.74 -8.21 8.21
C GLY A 68 0.42 -7.04 7.28
N PHE A 69 -0.27 -7.31 6.16
CA PHE A 69 -0.69 -6.29 5.20
C PHE A 69 -1.81 -5.39 5.76
N GLY A 70 -2.80 -5.97 6.44
CA GLY A 70 -3.85 -5.20 7.12
C GLY A 70 -3.26 -4.22 8.15
N LEU A 71 -2.31 -4.67 8.96
CA LEU A 71 -1.63 -3.83 9.95
C LEU A 71 -0.79 -2.74 9.27
N ALA A 72 -0.03 -3.07 8.22
CA ALA A 72 0.80 -2.11 7.51
C ALA A 72 -0.04 -1.01 6.84
N GLU A 73 -1.16 -1.37 6.21
CA GLU A 73 -2.09 -0.41 5.61
C GLU A 73 -2.74 0.48 6.67
N TRP A 74 -3.19 -0.11 7.79
CA TRP A 74 -3.74 0.68 8.90
C TRP A 74 -2.74 1.69 9.45
N LEU A 75 -1.47 1.31 9.63
CA LEU A 75 -0.43 2.25 10.04
C LEU A 75 -0.19 3.35 9.01
N ARG A 76 -0.30 3.02 7.71
CA ARG A 76 -0.09 3.97 6.60
C ARG A 76 -1.21 5.01 6.49
N ASP A 77 -2.36 4.77 7.10
CA ASP A 77 -3.48 5.72 7.16
C ASP A 77 -3.16 6.96 8.01
N PHE A 78 -2.27 6.87 9.01
CA PHE A 78 -2.05 7.96 9.97
C PHE A 78 -0.59 8.26 10.32
N LEU A 79 0.36 7.32 10.15
CA LEU A 79 1.77 7.61 10.39
C LEU A 79 2.27 8.67 9.41
N PHE A 80 3.05 9.63 9.92
CA PHE A 80 3.62 10.74 9.14
C PHE A 80 2.56 11.54 8.36
N THR A 81 1.41 11.83 9.00
CA THR A 81 0.21 12.48 8.41
C THR A 81 -0.65 11.61 7.49
N GLY A 82 -0.22 10.37 7.22
CA GLY A 82 -0.96 9.40 6.42
C GLY A 82 -0.76 9.58 4.93
N PHE A 83 -0.63 8.46 4.22
CA PHE A 83 -0.66 8.42 2.76
C PHE A 83 -1.26 7.10 2.27
N PRO A 84 -2.59 6.90 2.38
CA PRO A 84 -3.24 5.62 2.09
C PRO A 84 -3.58 5.40 0.61
N TRP A 85 -2.89 6.08 -0.29
CA TRP A 85 -3.15 5.96 -1.73
C TRP A 85 -2.83 4.55 -2.25
N ASN A 86 -3.66 4.01 -3.14
CA ASN A 86 -3.47 2.69 -3.75
C ASN A 86 -3.37 1.54 -2.71
N ALA A 87 -4.16 1.59 -1.64
CA ALA A 87 -4.22 0.49 -0.66
C ALA A 87 -4.65 -0.84 -1.30
N VAL A 88 -4.09 -1.95 -0.82
CA VAL A 88 -4.27 -3.28 -1.44
C VAL A 88 -5.74 -3.70 -1.55
N GLY A 89 -6.60 -3.29 -0.61
CA GLY A 89 -8.03 -3.56 -0.64
C GLY A 89 -8.75 -2.99 -1.88
N TYR A 90 -8.18 -1.96 -2.52
CA TYR A 90 -8.76 -1.38 -3.74
C TYR A 90 -8.72 -2.36 -4.92
N ALA A 91 -7.85 -3.38 -4.89
CA ALA A 91 -7.78 -4.39 -5.94
C ALA A 91 -9.09 -5.20 -6.11
N ALA A 92 -9.92 -5.29 -5.06
CA ALA A 92 -11.22 -5.94 -5.12
C ALA A 92 -12.33 -5.06 -5.74
N MET A 93 -12.11 -3.74 -5.78
CA MET A 93 -13.14 -2.76 -6.13
C MET A 93 -13.53 -2.71 -7.62
N PRO A 94 -12.68 -3.10 -8.59
CA PRO A 94 -13.11 -3.26 -9.97
C PRO A 94 -14.19 -4.34 -10.17
N VAL A 95 -14.41 -5.22 -9.17
CA VAL A 95 -15.42 -6.29 -9.21
C VAL A 95 -16.55 -5.94 -8.24
N PRO A 96 -17.74 -5.52 -8.71
CA PRO A 96 -18.83 -5.04 -7.85
C PRO A 96 -19.24 -6.02 -6.75
N LEU A 97 -19.20 -7.33 -7.02
CA LEU A 97 -19.50 -8.37 -6.04
C LEU A 97 -18.53 -8.35 -4.87
N LEU A 98 -17.22 -8.19 -5.13
CA LEU A 98 -16.19 -8.14 -4.09
C LEU A 98 -16.17 -6.80 -3.37
N MET A 99 -16.51 -5.71 -4.07
CA MET A 99 -16.62 -4.36 -3.49
C MET A 99 -17.62 -4.31 -2.32
N GLN A 100 -18.74 -5.04 -2.38
CA GLN A 100 -19.82 -4.91 -1.40
C GLN A 100 -19.36 -5.16 0.05
N SER A 101 -18.39 -6.05 0.25
CA SER A 101 -17.86 -6.38 1.58
C SER A 101 -17.31 -5.16 2.32
N VAL A 102 -16.87 -4.11 1.62
CA VAL A 102 -16.41 -2.86 2.22
C VAL A 102 -17.48 -2.19 3.09
N SER A 103 -18.77 -2.40 2.80
CA SER A 103 -19.88 -1.85 3.59
C SER A 103 -19.94 -2.41 5.00
N VAL A 104 -19.43 -3.63 5.21
CA VAL A 104 -19.44 -4.33 6.50
C VAL A 104 -18.09 -4.19 7.19
N THR A 105 -16.99 -4.38 6.45
CA THR A 105 -15.65 -4.47 7.05
C THR A 105 -14.88 -3.16 7.00
N GLY A 106 -15.37 -2.16 6.26
CA GLY A 106 -14.60 -0.96 5.92
C GLY A 106 -13.35 -1.27 5.09
N MET A 107 -12.59 -0.22 4.79
CA MET A 107 -11.37 -0.34 3.98
C MET A 107 -10.25 -1.10 4.70
N ILE A 108 -10.09 -0.90 6.01
CA ILE A 108 -9.08 -1.60 6.82
C ILE A 108 -9.31 -3.12 6.77
N GLY A 109 -10.56 -3.58 6.92
CA GLY A 109 -10.89 -4.99 6.80
C GLY A 109 -10.68 -5.51 5.37
N MET A 110 -11.02 -4.72 4.35
CA MET A 110 -10.78 -5.09 2.96
C MET A 110 -9.29 -5.23 2.63
N ASN A 111 -8.40 -4.46 3.27
CA ASN A 111 -6.96 -4.63 3.07
C ASN A 111 -6.45 -6.01 3.52
N ALA A 112 -6.97 -6.53 4.64
CA ALA A 112 -6.66 -7.88 5.09
C ALA A 112 -7.33 -8.93 4.20
N LEU A 113 -8.62 -8.76 3.89
CA LEU A 113 -9.39 -9.72 3.09
C LEU A 113 -8.90 -9.84 1.64
N ALA A 114 -8.39 -8.76 1.04
CA ALA A 114 -7.86 -8.83 -0.33
C ALA A 114 -6.58 -9.68 -0.44
N VAL A 115 -5.89 -9.92 0.68
CA VAL A 115 -4.68 -10.73 0.75
C VAL A 115 -4.97 -12.18 1.14
N PHE A 116 -6.10 -12.43 1.83
CA PHE A 116 -6.51 -13.74 2.31
C PHE A 116 -7.19 -14.57 1.22
#